data_AF-A0A1M6U693-F1
#
_entry.id   AF-A0A1M6U693-F1
#
_cell.length_a   1.000
_cell.length_b   1.000
_cell.length_c   1.000
_cell.angle_alpha   90.00
_cell.angle_beta   90.00
_cell.angle_gamma   90.00
#
_symmetry.space_group_name_H-M   'P 1'
#
loop_
_entity.id
_entity.type
_entity.pdbx_description
1 polymer ?
#
loop_
_entity_poly.entity_id
_entity_poly.type
_entity_poly.pdbx_seq_one_letter_code
_entity_poly.pdbx_strand_id
1 'polypeptide(L)' 'MRKHNLLLLFFCAKIKLPKLKWIKAKVHRYVEGRIINATVSKTSSGKYFVSICVEREVKPLEKVKD' A
#
# COMPACT_ATOMS: atom_id res chain seq x y z
N MET A 1 -2.37 -17.04 10.03
CA MET A 1 -2.01 -15.71 9.51
C MET A 1 -2.97 -14.68 10.10
N ARG A 2 -2.57 -14.00 11.19
CA ARG A 2 -3.49 -13.20 12.02
C ARG A 2 -3.87 -11.89 11.34
N LYS A 3 -5.17 -11.72 11.04
CA LYS A 3 -5.81 -10.43 10.74
C LYS A 3 -5.41 -9.42 11.84
N HIS A 4 -4.52 -8.49 11.54
CA HIS A 4 -4.31 -7.32 12.38
C HIS A 4 -4.94 -6.15 11.64
N ASN A 5 -5.92 -5.49 12.28
CA ASN A 5 -6.52 -4.25 11.79
C ASN A 5 -5.41 -3.27 11.42
N LEU A 6 -5.23 -3.07 10.12
CA LEU A 6 -4.14 -2.29 9.56
C LEU A 6 -4.63 -0.86 9.37
N LEU A 7 -4.46 -0.04 10.41
CA LEU A 7 -4.68 1.41 10.34
C LEU A 7 -3.54 2.05 9.55
N LEU A 8 -3.66 1.99 8.22
CA LEU A 8 -2.79 2.64 7.24
C LEU A 8 -3.20 4.12 7.12
N LEU A 9 -2.66 4.96 8.00
CA LEU A 9 -2.80 6.42 7.89
C LEU A 9 -1.63 6.94 7.05
N PHE A 10 -1.96 7.40 5.84
CA PHE A 10 -1.02 8.01 4.92
C PHE A 10 -1.05 9.52 5.13
N PHE A 11 -0.08 10.05 5.88
CA PHE A 11 0.09 11.50 6.04
C PHE A 11 1.52 11.85 5.65
N CYS A 12 1.70 12.61 4.57
CA CYS A 12 2.97 13.23 4.21
C CYS A 12 4.18 12.25 4.24
N ALA A 13 4.14 11.20 3.41
CA ALA A 13 5.22 10.21 3.25
C ALA A 13 5.61 9.46 4.55
N LYS A 14 4.69 9.30 5.49
CA LYS A 14 4.88 8.44 6.67
C LYS A 14 3.77 7.40 6.77
N ILE A 15 4.16 6.22 7.23
CA ILE A 15 3.26 5.09 7.48
C ILE A 15 3.36 4.67 8.93
N LYS A 16 2.21 4.37 9.55
CA LYS A 16 2.14 3.72 10.86
C LYS A 16 1.90 2.23 10.65
N LEU A 17 2.79 1.41 11.21
CA LEU A 17 2.61 -0.03 11.24
C LEU A 17 2.06 -0.46 12.61
N PRO A 18 1.28 -1.55 12.72
CA PRO A 18 0.61 -1.91 13.99
C PRO A 18 1.56 -2.13 15.16
N LYS A 19 2.81 -2.56 14.89
CA LYS A 19 3.85 -2.84 15.90
C LYS A 19 5.09 -1.96 15.77
N LEU A 20 5.13 -1.04 14.81
CA LEU A 20 6.23 -0.11 14.66
C LEU A 20 5.72 1.33 14.82
N LYS A 21 6.64 2.24 15.08
CA LYS A 21 6.36 3.67 15.14
C LYS A 21 6.04 4.21 13.73
N TRP A 22 5.82 5.52 13.63
CA TRP A 22 5.77 6.20 12.33
C TRP A 22 7.12 6.10 11.63
N ILE A 23 7.13 5.56 10.42
CA ILE A 23 8.34 5.41 9.61
C ILE A 23 8.15 6.22 8.33
N LYS A 24 9.22 6.86 7.86
CA LYS A 24 9.23 7.47 6.53
C LYS A 24 9.03 6.37 5.48
N ALA A 25 8.02 6.53 4.64
CA ALA A 25 7.71 5.65 3.53
C ALA A 25 7.99 6.38 2.21
N LYS A 26 8.67 5.69 1.28
CA LYS A 26 8.73 6.16 -0.10
C LYS A 26 7.52 5.62 -0.84
N VAL A 27 6.65 6.52 -1.25
CA VAL A 27 5.39 6.20 -1.92
C VAL A 27 5.64 6.27 -3.41
N HIS A 28 5.48 5.16 -4.11
CA HIS A 28 5.67 5.15 -5.57
C HIS A 28 4.47 5.74 -6.32
N ARG A 29 3.25 5.55 -5.81
CA ARG A 29 2.00 6.03 -6.41
C ARG A 29 1.01 6.47 -5.33
N TYR A 30 0.27 7.53 -5.60
CA TYR A 30 -0.92 7.86 -4.81
C TYR A 30 -1.94 6.74 -4.97
N VAL A 31 -2.53 6.35 -3.85
CA VAL A 31 -3.51 5.27 -3.79
C VAL A 31 -4.88 5.89 -3.94
N GLU A 32 -5.55 5.59 -5.05
CA GLU A 32 -6.91 6.05 -5.35
C GLU A 32 -7.84 4.84 -5.44
N GLY A 33 -9.04 4.97 -4.86
CA GLY A 33 -10.03 3.90 -4.78
C GLY A 33 -10.19 3.30 -3.38
N ARG A 34 -10.92 2.18 -3.30
CA ARG A 34 -11.21 1.47 -2.06
C ARG A 34 -10.08 0.50 -1.72
N ILE A 35 -9.45 0.67 -0.56
CA ILE A 35 -8.45 -0.28 -0.08
C ILE A 35 -9.15 -1.56 0.38
N ILE A 36 -8.79 -2.69 -0.24
CA ILE A 36 -9.32 -4.01 0.08
C ILE A 36 -8.48 -4.67 1.18
N ASN A 37 -7.17 -4.65 1.01
CA ASN A 37 -6.23 -5.16 1.99
C ASN A 37 -4.86 -4.51 1.82
N ALA A 38 -3.98 -4.71 2.79
CA ALA A 38 -2.58 -4.43 2.60
C ALA A 38 -1.70 -5.47 3.31
N THR A 39 -0.63 -5.84 2.63
CA THR A 39 0.33 -6.84 3.06
C THR A 39 1.65 -6.16 3.38
N VAL A 40 2.19 -6.43 4.56
CA VAL A 40 3.48 -5.91 5.01
C VAL A 40 4.49 -7.03 4.98
N SER A 41 5.58 -6.86 4.24
CA SER A 41 6.72 -7.78 4.22
C SER A 41 7.98 -7.07 4.72
N LYS A 42 8.89 -7.85 5.32
CA LYS A 42 10.18 -7.37 5.82
C LYS A 42 11.29 -8.18 5.17
N THR A 43 12.28 -7.52 4.59
CA THR A 43 13.45 -8.21 4.05
C THR A 43 14.45 -8.56 5.16
N SER A 44 15.34 -9.51 4.89
CA SER A 44 16.45 -9.86 5.79
C SER A 44 17.34 -8.66 6.13
N SER A 45 17.47 -7.70 5.21
CA SER A 45 18.17 -6.42 5.44
C SER A 45 17.40 -5.44 6.33
N GLY A 46 16.21 -5.79 6.82
CA GLY A 46 15.41 -4.97 7.74
C GLY A 46 14.52 -3.92 7.07
N LYS A 47 14.43 -3.89 5.73
CA LYS A 47 13.55 -2.96 5.00
C LYS A 47 12.10 -3.48 5.00
N TYR A 48 11.14 -2.58 5.19
CA TYR A 48 9.72 -2.89 5.12
C TYR A 48 9.15 -2.51 3.76
N PHE A 49 8.35 -3.40 3.19
CA PHE A 49 7.57 -3.18 1.98
C PHE A 49 6.09 -3.36 2.29
N VAL A 50 5.25 -2.51 1.73
CA VAL A 50 3.80 -2.56 1.92
C VAL A 50 3.13 -2.60 0.56
N SER A 51 2.42 -3.68 0.30
CA SER A 51 1.59 -3.86 -0.89
C SER A 51 0.15 -3.54 -0.52
N ILE A 52 -0.44 -2.55 -1.15
CA ILE A 52 -1.83 -2.14 -0.91
C ILE A 52 -2.65 -2.63 -2.11
N CYS A 53 -3.65 -3.48 -1.84
CA CYS A 53 -4.61 -3.91 -2.84
C CYS A 53 -5.78 -2.93 -2.83
N VAL A 54 -6.01 -2.27 -3.97
CA VAL A 54 -7.09 -1.31 -4.14
C VAL A 54 -8.02 -1.72 -5.27
N GLU A 55 -9.30 -1.57 -5.01
CA GLU A 55 -10.36 -1.63 -5.99
C GLU A 55 -10.63 -0.21 -6.47
N ARG A 56 -10.47 0.01 -7.78
CA ARG A 56 -10.79 1.28 -8.43
C ARG A 56 -11.43 0.99 -9.78
N GLU A 57 -12.29 1.89 -10.24
CA GLU A 57 -12.72 1.88 -11.63
C GLU A 57 -11.53 2.17 -12.53
N VAL A 58 -11.18 1.19 -13.36
CA VAL A 58 -10.13 1.34 -14.37
C VAL A 58 -10.83 1.65 -15.69
N LYS A 59 -10.56 2.83 -16.26
CA LYS A 59 -11.00 3.12 -17.63
C LYS A 59 -10.41 2.06 -18.58
N PRO A 60 -11.20 1.47 -19.48
CA PRO A 60 -10.68 0.53 -20.48
C PRO A 60 -9.52 1.17 -21.22
N LEU A 61 -8.41 0.45 -21.38
CA LEU A 61 -7.34 0.89 -22.25
C LEU A 61 -7.89 0.91 -23.68
N GLU A 62 -7.72 2.02 -24.39
CA GLU A 62 -8.05 2.09 -25.81
C GLU A 62 -7.28 0.99 -26.52
N LYS A 63 -7.99 0.14 -27.26
CA LYS A 63 -7.35 -0.92 -28.03
C LYS A 63 -6.44 -0.25 -29.05
N VAL A 64 -5.15 -0.60 -29.00
CA VAL A 64 -4.21 -0.27 -30.07
C VAL A 64 -4.80 -0.91 -31.34
N LYS A 65 -5.12 -0.08 -32.34
CA LYS A 65 -5.50 -0.56 -33.67
C LYS A 65 -4.21 -0.97 -34.37
N ASP A 66 -4.11 -2.24 -34.74
CA ASP A 66 -3.07 -2.78 -35.62
C ASP A 66 -3.14 -2.17 -37.03
#